data_AF-A0A8H8M3S2-F1
#
_entry.id   AF-A0A8H8M3S2-F1
#
_cell.length_a   1.000
_cell.length_b   1.000
_cell.length_c   1.000
_cell.angle_alpha   90.00
_cell.angle_beta   90.00
_cell.angle_gamma   90.00
#
_symmetry.space_group_name_H-M   'P 1'
#
loop_
_entity.id
_entity.type
_entity.pdbx_description
1 polymer ?
#
loop_
_entity_poly.entity_id
_entity_poly.type
_entity_poly.pdbx_seq_one_letter_code
_entity_poly.pdbx_strand_id
1 'polypeptide(L)'
;MVPARQLLSLVVALASFAAAQSGSEIRVDDWQAYADNNRYGVQYGPGWIQQGFQDPVSSYYRGTYTTTHSTGAYAMLSFRGTGISYNTDKGPDSGIVMLAIDGNELPLLNPNSSIVEHQQAIFSISGLAPGDHQIVIGAQPGYVNSTGVVGLDFFGVTPLDDGSSYVPRNLGPGAWSVPLDAVVVDDTDPMVRYSDDSWKMHDVNLIGPTPLFFNLTQHTSRVPGSLLSFTFRGTGVWYFSDDFQTNADVLISVDGGEGEIVKTSTGVTWVSQRMSWSKTGLLDGEHTVTVTHAGQRGQYANLDFFMYLPSGASAESASHAPDHLGAILGGVMGGLVGLAVVVLALVYFYRRHRLETKNDGQEVKETGAGTHHVTLAKTTTKDSQATLDEKVDMV
;
A
#
# COMPACT_ATOMS: atom_id res chain seq x y z
N MET A 1 51.42 35.92 31.87
CA MET A 1 52.33 34.76 31.97
C MET A 1 51.52 33.51 31.63
N VAL A 2 51.95 32.80 30.59
CA VAL A 2 51.59 31.41 30.23
C VAL A 2 52.91 30.64 30.37
N PRO A 3 52.98 29.43 30.99
CA PRO A 3 52.69 28.13 30.34
C PRO A 3 52.11 27.06 31.30
N ALA A 4 51.86 25.79 30.97
CA ALA A 4 51.40 25.00 29.80
C ALA A 4 51.65 23.51 30.14
N ARG A 5 50.87 22.60 29.52
CA ARG A 5 50.97 21.11 29.41
C ARG A 5 50.10 20.31 30.41
N GLN A 6 49.30 19.31 30.02
CA GLN A 6 49.22 18.52 28.77
C GLN A 6 47.82 17.86 28.58
N LEU A 7 47.49 17.55 27.33
CA LEU A 7 46.27 16.93 26.77
C LEU A 7 46.18 15.39 27.00
N LEU A 8 44.96 14.83 27.12
CA LEU A 8 44.47 13.71 26.28
C LEU A 8 42.94 13.53 26.33
N SER A 9 42.39 13.13 25.19
CA SER A 9 40.99 13.11 24.74
C SER A 9 40.05 12.08 25.38
N LEU A 10 38.75 12.37 25.44
CA LEU A 10 37.69 11.40 25.12
C LEU A 10 36.38 12.13 24.73
N VAL A 11 35.98 11.96 23.48
CA VAL A 11 34.61 12.18 22.99
C VAL A 11 33.79 10.97 23.45
N VAL A 12 32.59 11.17 24.02
CA VAL A 12 31.36 10.36 23.78
C VAL A 12 30.19 10.92 24.61
N ALA A 13 29.10 11.18 23.88
CA ALA A 13 27.69 11.19 24.23
C ALA A 13 27.18 12.07 25.40
N LEU A 14 26.57 13.20 25.03
CA LEU A 14 25.48 13.81 25.77
C LEU A 14 24.40 14.25 24.77
N ALA A 15 23.36 13.44 24.66
CA ALA A 15 21.99 13.88 24.37
C ALA A 15 21.06 12.72 24.78
N SER A 16 20.72 12.67 26.06
CA SER A 16 19.36 13.00 26.51
C SER A 16 18.42 11.82 26.32
N PHE A 17 18.17 11.11 27.42
CA PHE A 17 16.99 10.29 27.60
C PHE A 17 15.76 11.16 27.30
N ALA A 18 15.24 11.08 26.08
CA ALA A 18 13.83 11.33 25.86
C ALA A 18 13.12 10.15 26.53
N ALA A 19 12.42 10.45 27.63
CA ALA A 19 11.39 9.56 28.14
C ALA A 19 10.38 9.34 27.00
N ALA A 20 10.53 8.21 26.30
CA ALA A 20 9.50 7.73 25.39
C ALA A 20 8.31 7.34 26.27
N GLN A 21 7.23 8.07 26.09
CA GLN A 21 5.91 7.76 26.60
C GLN A 21 5.64 6.28 26.32
N SER A 22 5.49 5.48 27.37
CA SER A 22 5.29 4.04 27.23
C SER A 22 3.87 3.78 26.68
N GLY A 23 3.74 3.74 25.35
CA GLY A 23 2.80 2.80 24.77
C GLY A 23 3.29 1.41 25.17
N SER A 24 2.56 0.72 26.04
CA SER A 24 2.94 -0.63 26.48
C SER A 24 3.10 -1.52 25.27
N GLU A 25 4.22 -2.23 25.16
CA GLU A 25 4.42 -3.28 24.16
C GLU A 25 3.20 -4.21 24.11
N ILE A 26 2.61 -4.37 22.93
CA ILE A 26 1.54 -5.34 22.69
C ILE A 26 2.18 -6.68 22.33
N ARG A 27 1.91 -7.72 23.11
CA ARG A 27 2.38 -9.07 22.81
C ARG A 27 1.38 -9.82 21.95
N VAL A 28 1.80 -10.14 20.74
CA VAL A 28 1.08 -11.01 19.80
C VAL A 28 1.57 -12.44 20.04
N ASP A 29 0.69 -13.23 20.62
CA ASP A 29 0.91 -14.62 21.01
C ASP A 29 1.15 -15.51 19.79
N ASP A 30 2.07 -16.47 19.89
CA ASP A 30 2.36 -17.44 18.83
C ASP A 30 1.13 -18.27 18.43
N TRP A 31 0.22 -18.54 19.37
CA TRP A 31 -0.98 -19.34 19.12
C TRP A 31 -2.05 -18.64 18.29
N GLN A 32 -2.04 -17.30 18.19
CA GLN A 32 -3.00 -16.58 17.36
C GLN A 32 -2.71 -16.88 15.88
N ALA A 33 -3.17 -18.03 15.40
CA ALA A 33 -2.89 -18.55 14.08
C ALA A 33 -3.98 -18.16 13.09
N TYR A 34 -3.53 -17.86 11.87
CA TYR A 34 -4.39 -17.85 10.70
C TYR A 34 -5.01 -19.26 10.52
N ALA A 35 -6.32 -19.35 10.76
CA ALA A 35 -7.19 -20.30 10.06
C ALA A 35 -8.06 -19.46 9.12
N ASP A 36 -8.68 -20.03 8.09
CA ASP A 36 -9.47 -19.31 7.07
C ASP A 36 -10.50 -18.31 7.66
N ASN A 37 -10.88 -18.49 8.93
CA ASN A 37 -11.86 -17.67 9.65
C ASN A 37 -11.24 -16.81 10.77
N ASN A 38 -9.94 -16.97 11.09
CA ASN A 38 -9.24 -16.23 12.15
C ASN A 38 -8.26 -15.23 11.53
N ARG A 39 -8.63 -13.95 11.55
CA ARG A 39 -7.85 -12.84 10.95
C ARG A 39 -6.88 -12.16 11.90
N TYR A 40 -6.53 -12.86 12.97
CA TYR A 40 -5.71 -12.31 14.04
C TYR A 40 -4.39 -13.06 14.16
N GLY A 41 -3.33 -12.31 14.45
CA GLY A 41 -2.02 -12.84 14.83
C GLY A 41 -1.10 -13.27 13.68
N VAL A 42 -0.41 -14.38 13.89
CA VAL A 42 0.72 -14.87 13.08
C VAL A 42 0.22 -15.82 11.99
N GLN A 43 0.76 -15.67 10.79
CA GLN A 43 0.60 -16.62 9.69
C GLN A 43 1.78 -17.60 9.70
N TYR A 44 1.50 -18.90 9.69
CA TYR A 44 2.52 -19.94 9.63
C TYR A 44 2.49 -20.64 8.27
N GLY A 45 3.67 -20.80 7.67
CA GLY A 45 3.85 -21.69 6.53
C GLY A 45 3.82 -23.16 6.94
N PRO A 46 3.94 -24.09 5.97
CA PRO A 46 4.04 -25.52 6.25
C PRO A 46 5.22 -25.86 7.17
N GLY A 47 5.01 -26.86 8.03
CA GLY A 47 6.09 -27.44 8.85
C GLY A 47 6.27 -26.83 10.25
N TRP A 48 5.38 -25.95 10.69
CA TRP A 48 5.30 -25.51 12.08
C TRP A 48 4.38 -26.41 12.92
N ILE A 49 4.73 -26.57 14.18
CA ILE A 49 4.05 -27.39 15.18
C ILE A 49 3.75 -26.51 16.37
N GLN A 50 2.48 -26.32 16.68
CA GLN A 50 2.04 -25.58 17.86
C GLN A 50 2.02 -26.50 19.09
N GLN A 51 2.56 -26.03 20.19
CA GLN A 51 2.58 -26.72 21.48
C GLN A 51 1.88 -25.88 22.55
N GLY A 52 1.43 -26.51 23.64
CA GLY A 52 0.93 -25.80 24.82
C GLY A 52 -0.58 -25.54 24.89
N PHE A 53 -1.37 -25.85 23.86
CA PHE A 53 -2.83 -25.59 23.90
C PHE A 53 -3.57 -26.52 24.88
N GLN A 54 -3.24 -27.81 24.87
CA GLN A 54 -3.86 -28.81 25.76
C GLN A 54 -3.10 -28.96 27.08
N ASP A 55 -1.83 -28.58 27.10
CA ASP A 55 -0.92 -28.66 28.26
C ASP A 55 -0.05 -27.40 28.35
N PRO A 56 -0.59 -26.28 28.87
CA PRO A 56 0.11 -25.00 28.90
C PRO A 56 1.38 -25.04 29.73
N VAL A 57 2.48 -24.51 29.19
CA VAL A 57 3.78 -24.51 29.87
C VAL A 57 4.06 -23.11 30.43
N SER A 58 4.13 -22.98 31.76
CA SER A 58 4.20 -21.67 32.45
C SER A 58 5.42 -20.81 32.12
N SER A 59 6.44 -21.36 31.48
CA SER A 59 7.63 -20.65 31.03
C SER A 59 7.41 -19.84 29.75
N TYR A 60 6.32 -20.04 29.02
CA TYR A 60 5.99 -19.31 27.79
C TYR A 60 4.88 -18.30 28.01
N TYR A 61 4.83 -17.28 27.17
CA TYR A 61 3.73 -16.33 27.17
C TYR A 61 2.43 -17.08 26.85
N ARG A 62 1.42 -16.90 27.72
CA ARG A 62 0.12 -17.61 27.67
C ARG A 62 0.20 -19.14 27.63
N GLY A 63 1.38 -19.71 27.87
CA GLY A 63 1.61 -21.15 27.93
C GLY A 63 1.78 -21.84 26.59
N THR A 64 1.91 -21.10 25.48
CA THR A 64 2.02 -21.65 24.11
C THR A 64 3.40 -21.40 23.51
N TYR A 65 3.84 -22.32 22.66
CA TYR A 65 5.10 -22.18 21.93
C TYR A 65 5.04 -22.94 20.60
N THR A 66 5.36 -22.25 19.51
CA THR A 66 5.21 -22.78 18.16
C THR A 66 6.59 -22.96 17.56
N THR A 67 6.88 -24.17 17.07
CA THR A 67 8.24 -24.57 16.67
C THR A 67 8.27 -25.19 15.28
N THR A 68 9.44 -25.15 14.64
CA THR A 68 9.69 -25.87 13.40
C THR A 68 11.11 -26.45 13.37
N HIS A 69 11.21 -27.64 12.78
CA HIS A 69 12.46 -28.27 12.36
C HIS A 69 12.61 -28.30 10.84
N SER A 70 11.61 -27.76 10.13
CA SER A 70 11.53 -27.85 8.67
C SER A 70 12.32 -26.69 8.06
N THR A 71 13.40 -27.01 7.38
CA THR A 71 14.18 -26.05 6.61
C THR A 71 13.28 -25.32 5.60
N GLY A 72 13.35 -23.99 5.56
CA GLY A 72 12.50 -23.17 4.68
C GLY A 72 11.10 -22.88 5.23
N ALA A 73 10.72 -23.42 6.41
CA ALA A 73 9.50 -23.00 7.08
C ALA A 73 9.61 -21.54 7.54
N TYR A 74 8.48 -20.84 7.50
CA TYR A 74 8.39 -19.42 7.82
C TYR A 74 7.20 -19.11 8.71
N ALA A 75 7.30 -18.04 9.49
CA ALA A 75 6.18 -17.40 10.15
C ALA A 75 6.21 -15.90 9.83
N MET A 76 5.03 -15.31 9.67
CA MET A 76 4.88 -13.92 9.27
C MET A 76 3.88 -13.23 10.19
N LEU A 77 4.21 -12.01 10.61
CA LEU A 77 3.27 -11.10 11.26
C LEU A 77 3.29 -9.77 10.51
N SER A 78 2.10 -9.30 10.15
CA SER A 78 1.91 -7.91 9.76
C SER A 78 1.43 -7.10 10.95
N PHE A 79 1.99 -5.92 11.13
CA PHE A 79 1.74 -5.10 12.32
C PHE A 79 1.71 -3.62 11.97
N ARG A 80 0.90 -2.85 12.70
CA ARG A 80 0.90 -1.39 12.63
C ARG A 80 1.56 -0.78 13.85
N GLY A 81 2.69 -0.11 13.68
CA GLY A 81 3.48 0.36 14.80
C GLY A 81 4.75 1.12 14.41
N THR A 82 5.63 1.29 15.39
CA THR A 82 6.95 1.92 15.23
C THR A 82 8.10 1.02 15.67
N GLY A 83 7.81 -0.20 16.10
CA GLY A 83 8.82 -1.16 16.53
C GLY A 83 8.25 -2.55 16.72
N ILE A 84 9.15 -3.54 16.67
CA ILE A 84 8.83 -4.95 16.88
C ILE A 84 9.99 -5.69 17.55
N SER A 85 9.66 -6.66 18.41
CA SER A 85 10.58 -7.63 19.01
C SER A 85 10.15 -9.05 18.65
N TYR A 86 11.11 -9.94 18.44
CA TYR A 86 10.89 -11.38 18.23
C TYR A 86 11.44 -12.15 19.43
N ASN A 87 10.53 -12.82 20.15
CA ASN A 87 10.83 -13.51 21.40
C ASN A 87 10.69 -15.03 21.22
N THR A 88 11.70 -15.76 21.68
CA THR A 88 11.83 -17.21 21.50
C THR A 88 12.77 -17.80 22.56
N ASP A 89 12.94 -19.12 22.55
CA ASP A 89 13.96 -19.76 23.37
C ASP A 89 15.36 -19.58 22.78
N LYS A 90 16.32 -19.37 23.68
CA LYS A 90 17.73 -19.65 23.42
C LYS A 90 18.10 -21.00 24.03
N GLY A 91 18.95 -21.77 23.39
CA GLY A 91 19.33 -23.08 23.90
C GLY A 91 20.35 -23.82 23.03
N PRO A 92 20.83 -24.99 23.49
CA PRO A 92 21.83 -25.76 22.78
C PRO A 92 21.28 -26.35 21.48
N ASP A 93 19.97 -26.60 21.44
CA ASP A 93 19.25 -27.14 20.30
C ASP A 93 18.62 -26.04 19.41
N SER A 94 18.97 -24.77 19.60
CA SER A 94 18.44 -23.67 18.79
C SER A 94 18.92 -23.72 17.34
N GLY A 95 17.99 -23.54 16.40
CA GLY A 95 18.26 -23.39 14.97
C GLY A 95 18.69 -21.98 14.59
N ILE A 96 19.30 -21.83 13.41
CA ILE A 96 19.63 -20.53 12.82
C ILE A 96 18.36 -19.91 12.23
N VAL A 97 18.05 -18.68 12.64
CA VAL A 97 16.86 -17.96 12.22
C VAL A 97 17.20 -16.96 11.11
N MET A 98 16.48 -17.06 10.00
CA MET A 98 16.39 -15.97 9.01
C MET A 98 15.31 -14.99 9.46
N LEU A 99 15.53 -13.70 9.24
CA LEU A 99 14.59 -12.64 9.60
C LEU A 99 14.58 -11.56 8.52
N ALA A 100 13.39 -11.07 8.17
CA ALA A 100 13.23 -9.90 7.31
C ALA A 100 12.21 -8.92 7.90
N ILE A 101 12.45 -7.62 7.68
CA ILE A 101 11.51 -6.54 7.99
C ILE A 101 11.19 -5.81 6.69
N ASP A 102 9.91 -5.74 6.33
CA ASP A 102 9.42 -5.11 5.09
C ASP A 102 10.20 -5.60 3.84
N GLY A 103 10.45 -6.90 3.79
CA GLY A 103 11.21 -7.56 2.73
C GLY A 103 12.72 -7.36 2.76
N ASN A 104 13.25 -6.57 3.70
CA ASN A 104 14.69 -6.41 3.89
C ASN A 104 15.21 -7.55 4.75
N GLU A 105 15.94 -8.48 4.15
CA GLU A 105 16.64 -9.54 4.88
C GLU A 105 17.70 -8.95 5.82
N LEU A 106 17.68 -9.42 7.06
CA LEU A 106 18.62 -9.03 8.10
C LEU A 106 19.66 -10.14 8.34
N PRO A 107 20.78 -9.84 9.03
CA PRO A 107 21.76 -10.86 9.39
C PRO A 107 21.13 -12.04 10.14
N LEU A 108 21.59 -13.25 9.83
CA LEU A 108 21.14 -14.47 10.48
C LEU A 108 21.31 -14.41 11.99
N LEU A 109 20.28 -14.83 12.72
CA LEU A 109 20.30 -14.88 14.18
C LEU A 109 20.68 -16.29 14.63
N ASN A 110 21.58 -16.37 15.60
CA ASN A 110 21.99 -17.63 16.23
C ASN A 110 21.62 -17.58 17.72
N PRO A 111 20.46 -18.11 18.13
CA PRO A 111 20.02 -18.13 19.51
C PRO A 111 20.69 -19.24 20.35
N ASN A 112 21.88 -19.70 19.96
CA ASN A 112 22.61 -20.71 20.74
C ASN A 112 22.91 -20.22 22.17
N SER A 113 22.66 -21.10 23.14
CA SER A 113 23.02 -20.92 24.54
C SER A 113 23.34 -22.28 25.16
N SER A 114 24.15 -22.32 26.21
CA SER A 114 24.49 -23.59 26.89
C SER A 114 23.35 -24.12 27.77
N ILE A 115 22.37 -23.28 28.08
CA ILE A 115 21.17 -23.60 28.85
C ILE A 115 19.95 -23.07 28.11
N VAL A 116 18.79 -23.65 28.39
CA VAL A 116 17.53 -23.14 27.85
C VAL A 116 17.15 -21.85 28.60
N GLU A 117 16.90 -20.78 27.85
CA GLU A 117 16.44 -19.49 28.34
C GLU A 117 15.15 -19.12 27.60
N HIS A 118 14.02 -19.01 28.31
CA HIS A 118 12.71 -18.76 27.72
C HIS A 118 12.39 -17.28 27.52
N GLN A 119 11.46 -16.96 26.59
CA GLN A 119 10.98 -15.59 26.35
C GLN A 119 12.08 -14.57 26.04
N GLN A 120 13.14 -14.97 25.31
CA GLN A 120 14.27 -14.10 25.03
C GLN A 120 14.02 -13.29 23.75
N ALA A 121 14.11 -11.96 23.84
CA ALA A 121 14.11 -11.07 22.69
C ALA A 121 15.44 -11.19 21.92
N ILE A 122 15.50 -12.09 20.95
CA ILE A 122 16.72 -12.32 20.15
C ILE A 122 16.86 -11.30 19.01
N PHE A 123 15.79 -10.56 18.73
CA PHE A 123 15.77 -9.42 17.84
C PHE A 123 14.81 -8.35 18.36
N SER A 124 15.18 -7.08 18.18
CA SER A 124 14.30 -5.94 18.39
C SER A 124 14.72 -4.79 17.48
N ILE A 125 13.73 -4.09 16.93
CA ILE A 125 13.89 -2.85 16.19
C ILE A 125 12.86 -1.82 16.65
N SER A 126 13.27 -0.56 16.71
CA SER A 126 12.44 0.58 17.04
C SER A 126 12.72 1.73 16.09
N GLY A 127 11.85 2.75 16.09
CA GLY A 127 11.99 3.91 15.19
C GLY A 127 11.65 3.60 13.74
N LEU A 128 10.88 2.54 13.49
CA LEU A 128 10.24 2.34 12.19
C LEU A 128 9.30 3.51 11.91
N ALA A 129 9.15 3.85 10.63
CA ALA A 129 8.23 4.91 10.23
C ALA A 129 6.80 4.56 10.68
N PRO A 130 6.04 5.46 11.29
CA PRO A 130 4.67 5.16 11.73
C PRO A 130 3.81 4.59 10.60
N GLY A 131 3.39 3.33 10.71
CA GLY A 131 2.60 2.69 9.66
C GLY A 131 2.49 1.18 9.79
N ASP A 132 2.07 0.56 8.69
CA ASP A 132 1.95 -0.89 8.57
C ASP A 132 3.29 -1.48 8.10
N HIS A 133 3.69 -2.58 8.72
CA HIS A 133 4.95 -3.29 8.52
C HIS A 133 4.72 -4.80 8.46
N GLN A 134 5.73 -5.53 8.02
CA GLN A 134 5.75 -6.99 7.98
C GLN A 134 7.08 -7.50 8.56
N ILE A 135 6.99 -8.42 9.53
CA ILE A 135 8.12 -9.25 9.96
C ILE A 135 7.93 -10.66 9.40
N VAL A 136 9.03 -11.23 8.91
CA VAL A 136 9.10 -12.62 8.48
C VAL A 136 10.24 -13.27 9.25
N ILE A 137 9.99 -14.41 9.86
CA ILE A 137 11.01 -15.26 10.47
C ILE A 137 10.96 -16.65 9.84
N GLY A 138 12.04 -17.40 9.92
CA GLY A 138 12.01 -18.80 9.48
C GLY A 138 13.30 -19.57 9.73
N ALA A 139 13.27 -20.85 9.37
CA ALA A 139 14.42 -21.72 9.44
C ALA A 139 15.27 -21.60 8.16
N GLN A 140 16.53 -21.16 8.32
CA GLN A 140 17.43 -20.90 7.20
C GLN A 140 17.64 -22.13 6.28
N PRO A 141 17.38 -22.01 4.95
CA PRO A 141 17.76 -23.02 3.96
C PRO A 141 19.27 -23.28 3.89
N GLY A 142 19.68 -24.56 3.89
CA GLY A 142 21.05 -24.98 3.58
C GLY A 142 22.04 -25.03 4.76
N TYR A 143 21.62 -24.73 6.00
CA TYR A 143 22.44 -25.03 7.17
C TYR A 143 22.27 -26.51 7.57
N VAL A 144 23.16 -27.36 7.04
CA VAL A 144 23.15 -28.84 7.11
C VAL A 144 23.46 -29.46 8.48
N ASN A 145 23.24 -28.74 9.59
CA ASN A 145 23.22 -29.33 10.93
C ASN A 145 21.77 -29.43 11.42
N SER A 146 21.00 -30.26 10.73
CA SER A 146 19.53 -30.36 10.69
C SER A 146 18.84 -30.89 11.96
N THR A 147 19.21 -30.40 13.14
CA THR A 147 18.49 -30.69 14.39
C THR A 147 18.02 -29.44 15.13
N GLY A 148 18.51 -28.26 14.74
CA GLY A 148 18.17 -27.00 15.39
C GLY A 148 16.69 -26.65 15.27
N VAL A 149 16.09 -26.23 16.37
CA VAL A 149 14.67 -25.82 16.46
C VAL A 149 14.57 -24.31 16.32
N VAL A 150 13.76 -23.84 15.39
CA VAL A 150 13.30 -22.44 15.38
C VAL A 150 11.95 -22.39 16.07
N GLY A 151 11.79 -21.52 17.05
CA GLY A 151 10.52 -21.36 17.75
C GLY A 151 10.05 -19.92 17.83
N LEU A 152 8.80 -19.72 18.19
CA LEU A 152 8.18 -18.43 18.44
C LEU A 152 7.31 -18.57 19.69
N ASP A 153 7.54 -17.66 20.63
CA ASP A 153 6.73 -17.49 21.83
C ASP A 153 5.78 -16.31 21.66
N PHE A 154 6.32 -15.12 21.35
CA PHE A 154 5.51 -13.98 20.96
C PHE A 154 6.30 -12.93 20.16
N PHE A 155 5.57 -12.13 19.40
CA PHE A 155 6.08 -10.85 18.91
C PHE A 155 5.66 -9.72 19.83
N GLY A 156 6.58 -8.83 20.18
CA GLY A 156 6.26 -7.61 20.92
C GLY A 156 6.17 -6.42 19.97
N VAL A 157 4.98 -5.84 19.80
CA VAL A 157 4.74 -4.70 18.92
C VAL A 157 4.72 -3.42 19.73
N THR A 158 5.45 -2.40 19.28
CA THR A 158 5.27 -1.03 19.76
C THR A 158 4.21 -0.37 18.88
N PRO A 159 2.96 -0.21 19.35
CA PRO A 159 1.87 0.32 18.53
C PRO A 159 2.08 1.82 18.22
N LEU A 160 1.19 2.39 17.40
CA LEU A 160 1.15 3.83 17.20
C LEU A 160 0.59 4.53 18.44
N ASP A 161 1.19 5.65 18.83
CA ASP A 161 0.69 6.52 19.90
C ASP A 161 -0.40 7.49 19.39
N ASP A 162 -1.34 7.00 18.58
CA ASP A 162 -2.42 7.79 17.97
C ASP A 162 -3.77 7.65 18.68
N GLY A 163 -3.81 6.89 19.79
CA GLY A 163 -5.00 6.61 20.57
C GLY A 163 -5.92 5.54 19.96
N SER A 164 -5.52 4.91 18.85
CA SER A 164 -6.25 3.78 18.28
C SER A 164 -6.05 2.51 19.11
N SER A 165 -7.09 1.67 19.17
CA SER A 165 -6.96 0.34 19.74
C SER A 165 -6.16 -0.54 18.77
N TYR A 166 -5.03 -1.07 19.25
CA TYR A 166 -4.28 -2.06 18.49
C TYR A 166 -4.94 -3.42 18.64
N VAL A 167 -5.36 -3.99 17.51
CA VAL A 167 -5.80 -5.37 17.40
C VAL A 167 -4.82 -6.09 16.48
N PRO A 168 -4.12 -7.15 16.91
CA PRO A 168 -3.19 -7.87 16.06
C PRO A 168 -3.93 -8.48 14.87
N ARG A 169 -3.71 -7.97 13.65
CA ARG A 169 -4.35 -8.50 12.43
C ARG A 169 -3.31 -9.22 11.58
N ASN A 170 -3.70 -10.32 10.98
CA ASN A 170 -2.86 -11.05 10.03
C ASN A 170 -3.05 -10.57 8.58
N LEU A 171 -3.42 -9.30 8.39
CA LEU A 171 -3.56 -8.70 7.07
C LEU A 171 -2.27 -8.00 6.69
N GLY A 172 -1.82 -8.19 5.44
CA GLY A 172 -0.57 -7.59 5.00
C GLY A 172 -0.59 -6.05 4.94
N PRO A 173 0.56 -5.42 4.67
CA PRO A 173 0.69 -3.97 4.76
C PRO A 173 -0.32 -3.21 3.89
N GLY A 174 -0.85 -2.10 4.42
CA GLY A 174 -1.87 -1.27 3.77
C GLY A 174 -3.30 -1.68 4.12
N ALA A 175 -3.52 -2.88 4.65
CA ALA A 175 -4.85 -3.45 4.87
C ALA A 175 -5.47 -3.14 6.24
N TRP A 176 -4.87 -2.26 7.05
CA TRP A 176 -5.36 -2.03 8.42
C TRP A 176 -6.78 -1.45 8.49
N SER A 177 -7.22 -0.76 7.44
CA SER A 177 -8.58 -0.20 7.31
C SER A 177 -9.62 -1.21 6.80
N VAL A 178 -9.22 -2.44 6.44
CA VAL A 178 -10.14 -3.46 5.95
C VAL A 178 -11.09 -3.89 7.08
N PRO A 179 -12.42 -3.90 6.85
CA PRO A 179 -13.40 -4.38 7.82
C PRO A 179 -13.22 -5.86 8.19
N LEU A 180 -13.55 -6.22 9.43
CA LEU A 180 -13.38 -7.58 9.97
C LEU A 180 -14.34 -8.62 9.36
N ASP A 181 -15.38 -8.15 8.70
CA ASP A 181 -16.40 -8.92 7.98
C ASP A 181 -16.08 -9.05 6.47
N ALA A 182 -15.05 -8.38 5.94
CA ALA A 182 -14.68 -8.47 4.53
C ALA A 182 -14.09 -9.83 4.16
N VAL A 183 -14.74 -10.66 3.36
CA VAL A 183 -14.32 -12.04 3.05
C VAL A 183 -13.10 -12.07 2.12
N VAL A 184 -12.14 -12.96 2.40
CA VAL A 184 -10.99 -13.27 1.53
C VAL A 184 -11.43 -14.20 0.41
N VAL A 185 -10.96 -13.95 -0.81
CA VAL A 185 -11.19 -14.76 -2.01
C VAL A 185 -9.84 -15.03 -2.64
N ASP A 186 -9.41 -16.28 -2.55
CA ASP A 186 -8.13 -16.76 -3.08
C ASP A 186 -8.03 -16.55 -4.60
N ASP A 187 -6.82 -16.39 -5.14
CA ASP A 187 -6.59 -16.32 -6.59
C ASP A 187 -7.03 -17.60 -7.34
N THR A 188 -7.15 -18.73 -6.62
CA THR A 188 -7.66 -19.99 -7.17
C THR A 188 -9.18 -20.15 -7.06
N ASP A 189 -9.88 -19.22 -6.40
CA ASP A 189 -11.33 -19.31 -6.18
C ASP A 189 -12.11 -19.16 -7.52
N PRO A 190 -13.16 -19.95 -7.77
CA PRO A 190 -13.96 -19.87 -9.00
C PRO A 190 -14.71 -18.54 -9.23
N MET A 191 -14.78 -17.65 -8.23
CA MET A 191 -15.21 -16.26 -8.38
C MET A 191 -14.22 -15.41 -9.18
N VAL A 192 -12.94 -15.81 -9.24
CA VAL A 192 -11.92 -15.18 -10.06
C VAL A 192 -11.86 -15.88 -11.42
N ARG A 193 -11.94 -15.09 -12.50
CA ARG A 193 -11.91 -15.56 -13.88
C ARG A 193 -10.76 -14.91 -14.62
N TYR A 194 -9.92 -15.74 -15.23
CA TYR A 194 -8.81 -15.30 -16.06
C TYR A 194 -9.23 -15.27 -17.53
N SER A 195 -8.84 -14.23 -18.26
CA SER A 195 -9.27 -14.03 -19.66
C SER A 195 -8.79 -15.12 -20.61
N ASP A 196 -7.60 -15.67 -20.37
CA ASP A 196 -6.98 -16.72 -21.16
C ASP A 196 -5.81 -17.36 -20.40
N ASP A 197 -5.03 -18.17 -21.11
CA ASP A 197 -3.86 -18.88 -20.61
C ASP A 197 -2.65 -17.99 -20.26
N SER A 198 -2.70 -16.67 -20.44
CA SER A 198 -1.60 -15.76 -20.11
C SER A 198 -1.40 -15.60 -18.60
N TRP A 199 -2.46 -15.75 -17.82
CA TRP A 199 -2.38 -15.85 -16.37
C TRP A 199 -2.08 -17.28 -15.98
N LYS A 200 -0.92 -17.47 -15.35
CA LYS A 200 -0.46 -18.77 -14.86
C LYS A 200 -0.36 -18.72 -13.36
N MET A 201 -0.84 -19.78 -12.71
CA MET A 201 -0.47 -20.05 -11.33
C MET A 201 1.06 -20.16 -11.27
N HIS A 202 1.68 -19.37 -10.43
CA HIS A 202 3.12 -19.33 -10.28
C HIS A 202 3.59 -20.59 -9.54
N ASP A 203 4.38 -21.44 -10.21
CA ASP A 203 5.01 -22.61 -9.55
C ASP A 203 6.02 -22.11 -8.49
N VAL A 204 5.72 -22.37 -7.23
CA VAL A 204 6.42 -21.92 -6.00
C VAL A 204 7.85 -22.48 -5.81
N ASN A 205 8.54 -22.91 -6.88
CA ASN A 205 9.86 -23.55 -6.83
C ASN A 205 11.05 -22.61 -7.14
N LEU A 206 10.87 -21.29 -7.12
CA LEU A 206 11.96 -20.33 -7.38
C LEU A 206 12.56 -19.78 -6.06
N ILE A 207 13.63 -20.45 -5.61
CA ILE A 207 14.81 -19.96 -4.85
C ILE A 207 14.62 -18.74 -3.91
N GLY A 208 14.81 -18.94 -2.60
CA GLY A 208 14.77 -17.87 -1.57
C GLY A 208 13.65 -18.12 -0.56
N PRO A 209 13.50 -17.35 0.53
CA PRO A 209 12.44 -17.56 1.51
C PRO A 209 11.10 -17.69 0.78
N THR A 210 10.50 -18.87 0.92
CA THR A 210 9.33 -19.35 0.17
C THR A 210 8.23 -18.30 0.13
N PRO A 211 7.59 -18.08 -1.03
CA PRO A 211 6.72 -16.93 -1.18
C PRO A 211 5.51 -17.04 -0.24
N LEU A 212 5.37 -16.01 0.59
CA LEU A 212 4.37 -15.90 1.66
C LEU A 212 3.00 -15.52 1.09
N PHE A 213 2.55 -16.22 0.07
CA PHE A 213 1.24 -15.98 -0.54
C PHE A 213 0.14 -16.59 0.30
N PHE A 214 -1.04 -15.99 0.22
CA PHE A 214 -2.24 -16.60 0.79
C PHE A 214 -2.45 -17.97 0.14
N ASN A 215 -2.77 -18.97 0.97
CA ASN A 215 -2.94 -20.36 0.55
C ASN A 215 -1.76 -20.98 -0.26
N LEU A 216 -0.58 -20.34 -0.25
CA LEU A 216 0.59 -20.71 -1.06
C LEU A 216 0.35 -20.61 -2.58
N THR A 217 -0.61 -19.80 -3.01
CA THR A 217 -1.00 -19.66 -4.41
C THR A 217 -0.86 -18.22 -4.88
N GLN A 218 -0.46 -18.05 -6.14
CA GLN A 218 -0.43 -16.74 -6.79
C GLN A 218 -0.65 -16.94 -8.28
N HIS A 219 -1.46 -16.09 -8.91
CA HIS A 219 -1.58 -16.03 -10.36
C HIS A 219 -0.82 -14.82 -10.89
N THR A 220 -0.02 -15.06 -11.93
CA THR A 220 0.80 -14.04 -12.57
C THR A 220 0.60 -14.03 -14.07
N SER A 221 0.64 -12.86 -14.68
CA SER A 221 0.74 -12.69 -16.12
C SER A 221 1.92 -11.79 -16.48
N ARG A 222 2.57 -12.10 -17.60
CA ARG A 222 3.60 -11.26 -18.21
C ARG A 222 3.15 -10.62 -19.54
N VAL A 223 1.87 -10.74 -19.87
CA VAL A 223 1.33 -10.34 -21.17
C VAL A 223 0.58 -9.02 -21.01
N PRO A 224 1.10 -7.88 -21.50
CA PRO A 224 0.37 -6.63 -21.49
C PRO A 224 -1.01 -6.77 -22.13
N GLY A 225 -2.03 -6.23 -21.46
CA GLY A 225 -3.43 -6.31 -21.88
C GLY A 225 -4.16 -7.58 -21.43
N SER A 226 -3.47 -8.60 -20.91
CA SER A 226 -4.17 -9.73 -20.27
C SER A 226 -4.97 -9.24 -19.06
N LEU A 227 -6.15 -9.78 -18.85
CA LEU A 227 -7.02 -9.38 -17.74
C LEU A 227 -7.51 -10.57 -16.93
N LEU A 228 -7.88 -10.30 -15.69
CA LEU A 228 -8.71 -11.14 -14.85
C LEU A 228 -9.92 -10.35 -14.38
N SER A 229 -10.99 -11.04 -14.01
CA SER A 229 -12.19 -10.45 -13.44
C SER A 229 -12.61 -11.17 -12.17
N PHE A 230 -13.11 -10.41 -11.20
CA PHE A 230 -13.66 -10.91 -9.95
C PHE A 230 -15.05 -10.33 -9.74
N THR A 231 -16.07 -11.19 -9.65
CA THR A 231 -17.47 -10.78 -9.44
C THR A 231 -17.90 -11.11 -8.02
N PHE A 232 -18.45 -10.12 -7.32
CA PHE A 232 -18.89 -10.25 -5.93
C PHE A 232 -20.19 -9.49 -5.70
N ARG A 233 -20.88 -9.81 -4.59
CA ARG A 233 -22.04 -9.05 -4.14
C ARG A 233 -21.72 -8.36 -2.81
N GLY A 234 -21.65 -7.03 -2.81
CA GLY A 234 -21.13 -6.30 -1.65
C GLY A 234 -21.00 -4.80 -1.85
N THR A 235 -20.34 -4.15 -0.89
CA THR A 235 -20.19 -2.68 -0.83
C THR A 235 -18.73 -2.21 -0.83
N GLY A 236 -17.77 -3.14 -0.87
CA GLY A 236 -16.35 -2.83 -0.96
C GLY A 236 -15.51 -4.00 -1.44
N VAL A 237 -14.34 -3.69 -2.00
CA VAL A 237 -13.38 -4.65 -2.54
C VAL A 237 -11.95 -4.14 -2.35
N TRP A 238 -11.02 -5.05 -2.12
CA TRP A 238 -9.58 -4.81 -1.95
C TRP A 238 -8.80 -5.82 -2.78
N TYR A 239 -7.72 -5.36 -3.39
CA TYR A 239 -6.85 -6.14 -4.25
C TYR A 239 -5.47 -6.29 -3.61
N PHE A 240 -5.02 -7.53 -3.49
CA PHE A 240 -3.75 -7.90 -2.86
C PHE A 240 -2.82 -8.58 -3.87
N SER A 241 -1.56 -8.18 -3.81
CA SER A 241 -0.45 -8.77 -4.54
C SER A 241 0.80 -8.74 -3.66
N ASP A 242 1.88 -9.35 -4.11
CA ASP A 242 3.19 -8.95 -3.61
C ASP A 242 3.52 -7.52 -4.07
N ASP A 243 4.46 -6.89 -3.35
CA ASP A 243 5.15 -5.67 -3.75
C ASP A 243 6.60 -6.02 -4.02
N PHE A 244 6.98 -5.96 -5.29
CA PHE A 244 8.34 -6.22 -5.71
C PHE A 244 8.70 -5.41 -6.96
N GLN A 245 9.98 -5.12 -7.15
CA GLN A 245 10.46 -4.30 -8.27
C GLN A 245 10.16 -4.86 -9.65
N THR A 246 9.88 -6.16 -9.75
CA THR A 246 9.52 -6.80 -11.01
C THR A 246 8.05 -6.60 -11.38
N ASN A 247 7.24 -6.05 -10.49
CA ASN A 247 5.80 -5.95 -10.71
C ASN A 247 5.49 -4.81 -11.67
N ALA A 248 4.60 -5.11 -12.62
CA ALA A 248 4.03 -4.16 -13.55
C ALA A 248 2.84 -3.45 -12.91
N ASP A 249 2.64 -2.21 -13.32
CA ASP A 249 1.42 -1.50 -12.97
C ASP A 249 0.22 -2.23 -13.58
N VAL A 250 -0.92 -2.18 -12.88
CA VAL A 250 -2.18 -2.78 -13.33
C VAL A 250 -3.24 -1.69 -13.50
N LEU A 251 -4.14 -1.87 -14.45
CA LEU A 251 -5.32 -1.03 -14.63
C LEU A 251 -6.51 -1.73 -14.01
N ILE A 252 -7.11 -1.14 -12.97
CA ILE A 252 -8.25 -1.73 -12.25
C ILE A 252 -9.52 -0.91 -12.51
N SER A 253 -10.59 -1.55 -12.97
CA SER A 253 -11.90 -0.92 -13.11
C SER A 253 -12.98 -1.70 -12.35
N VAL A 254 -14.05 -1.01 -11.97
CA VAL A 254 -15.25 -1.60 -11.36
C VAL A 254 -16.43 -1.34 -12.29
N ASP A 255 -17.21 -2.39 -12.58
CA ASP A 255 -18.43 -2.36 -13.38
C ASP A 255 -18.26 -1.75 -14.78
N GLY A 256 -17.09 -1.97 -15.39
CA GLY A 256 -16.77 -1.41 -16.71
C GLY A 256 -16.57 0.11 -16.71
N GLY A 257 -16.47 0.74 -15.54
CA GLY A 257 -16.14 2.16 -15.40
C GLY A 257 -14.71 2.50 -15.82
N GLU A 258 -14.33 3.77 -15.65
CA GLU A 258 -12.97 4.23 -15.91
C GLU A 258 -11.96 3.47 -15.03
N GLY A 259 -10.86 3.02 -15.64
CA GLY A 259 -9.83 2.27 -14.94
C GLY A 259 -8.84 3.18 -14.21
N GLU A 260 -8.41 2.75 -13.04
CA GLU A 260 -7.39 3.38 -12.21
C GLU A 260 -6.05 2.65 -12.42
N ILE A 261 -4.98 3.38 -12.76
CA ILE A 261 -3.62 2.81 -12.80
C ILE A 261 -3.12 2.64 -11.37
N VAL A 262 -2.84 1.40 -11.00
CA VAL A 262 -2.39 0.97 -9.67
C VAL A 262 -0.95 0.50 -9.76
N LYS A 263 -0.11 1.07 -8.87
CA LYS A 263 1.28 0.66 -8.71
C LYS A 263 1.36 -0.49 -7.73
N THR A 264 1.77 -1.65 -8.21
CA THR A 264 2.01 -2.88 -7.41
C THR A 264 3.48 -3.07 -7.05
N SER A 265 4.31 -2.08 -7.38
CA SER A 265 5.70 -1.96 -6.95
C SER A 265 5.87 -0.61 -6.26
N THR A 266 6.16 -0.59 -4.97
CA THR A 266 6.47 0.65 -4.23
C THR A 266 7.89 0.63 -3.65
N GLY A 267 8.54 -0.53 -3.60
CA GLY A 267 9.93 -0.70 -3.18
C GLY A 267 10.76 -1.59 -4.09
N VAL A 268 12.00 -1.86 -3.66
CA VAL A 268 12.91 -2.82 -4.29
C VAL A 268 12.91 -4.18 -3.60
N THR A 269 12.47 -4.23 -2.35
CA THR A 269 12.35 -5.46 -1.56
C THR A 269 11.01 -6.13 -1.80
N TRP A 270 10.98 -7.45 -1.58
CA TRP A 270 9.77 -8.24 -1.72
C TRP A 270 8.95 -8.19 -0.44
N VAL A 271 7.72 -7.67 -0.51
CA VAL A 271 6.73 -7.74 0.56
C VAL A 271 5.52 -8.51 0.06
N SER A 272 5.10 -9.57 0.76
CA SER A 272 3.94 -10.36 0.34
C SER A 272 2.62 -9.74 0.83
N GLN A 273 1.50 -10.17 0.22
CA GLN A 273 0.14 -9.86 0.67
C GLN A 273 -0.11 -8.37 0.91
N ARG A 274 0.46 -7.48 0.09
CA ARG A 274 0.26 -6.03 0.22
C ARG A 274 -1.06 -5.63 -0.43
N MET A 275 -1.86 -4.84 0.29
CA MET A 275 -3.04 -4.20 -0.30
C MET A 275 -2.58 -3.03 -1.18
N SER A 276 -2.72 -3.19 -2.49
CA SER A 276 -2.29 -2.18 -3.47
C SER A 276 -3.43 -1.28 -3.94
N TRP A 277 -4.68 -1.74 -3.81
CA TRP A 277 -5.86 -0.99 -4.23
C TRP A 277 -7.13 -1.40 -3.48
N SER A 278 -8.07 -0.46 -3.36
CA SER A 278 -9.40 -0.71 -2.81
C SER A 278 -10.46 0.20 -3.41
N LYS A 279 -11.71 -0.26 -3.38
CA LYS A 279 -12.90 0.55 -3.64
C LYS A 279 -13.94 0.25 -2.57
N THR A 280 -14.37 1.28 -1.84
CA THR A 280 -15.40 1.16 -0.79
C THR A 280 -16.56 2.11 -1.06
N GLY A 281 -17.68 1.92 -0.36
CA GLY A 281 -18.88 2.73 -0.55
C GLY A 281 -19.58 2.47 -1.88
N LEU A 282 -19.38 1.28 -2.45
CA LEU A 282 -20.17 0.81 -3.59
C LEU A 282 -21.63 0.62 -3.15
N LEU A 283 -22.56 0.85 -4.07
CA LEU A 283 -23.97 0.57 -3.83
C LEU A 283 -24.15 -0.92 -3.53
N ASP A 284 -25.00 -1.29 -2.57
CA ASP A 284 -25.23 -2.70 -2.29
C ASP A 284 -25.77 -3.42 -3.53
N GLY A 285 -25.01 -4.39 -4.05
CA GLY A 285 -25.29 -4.98 -5.35
C GLY A 285 -24.21 -5.93 -5.82
N GLU A 286 -24.42 -6.47 -7.02
CA GLU A 286 -23.38 -7.24 -7.72
C GLU A 286 -22.43 -6.26 -8.41
N HIS A 287 -21.13 -6.52 -8.26
CA HIS A 287 -20.06 -5.76 -8.87
C HIS A 287 -19.06 -6.68 -9.53
N THR A 288 -18.41 -6.19 -10.59
CA THR A 288 -17.29 -6.88 -11.23
C THR A 288 -16.06 -5.99 -11.27
N VAL A 289 -14.99 -6.44 -10.63
CA VAL A 289 -13.66 -5.83 -10.77
C VAL A 289 -12.97 -6.46 -11.97
N THR A 290 -12.36 -5.65 -12.82
CA THR A 290 -11.44 -6.10 -13.87
C THR A 290 -10.05 -5.58 -13.57
N VAL A 291 -9.05 -6.47 -13.54
CA VAL A 291 -7.63 -6.11 -13.38
C VAL A 291 -6.92 -6.45 -14.68
N THR A 292 -6.30 -5.45 -15.30
CA THR A 292 -5.58 -5.60 -16.57
C THR A 292 -4.10 -5.33 -16.37
N HIS A 293 -3.23 -6.18 -16.94
CA HIS A 293 -1.81 -5.91 -17.00
C HIS A 293 -1.56 -4.65 -17.85
N ALA A 294 -1.15 -3.52 -17.25
CA ALA A 294 -1.08 -2.24 -17.95
C ALA A 294 0.13 -2.15 -18.91
N GLY A 295 1.11 -3.05 -18.77
CA GLY A 295 2.32 -3.08 -19.62
C GLY A 295 3.32 -1.98 -19.29
N GLN A 296 3.04 -1.19 -18.25
CA GLN A 296 3.91 -0.14 -17.74
C GLN A 296 4.63 -0.66 -16.51
N ARG A 297 5.94 -0.38 -16.41
CA ARG A 297 6.82 -0.79 -15.30
C ARG A 297 6.90 -2.32 -15.16
N GLY A 298 8.00 -2.85 -14.63
CA GLY A 298 8.12 -4.30 -14.38
C GLY A 298 7.79 -5.23 -15.55
N GLN A 299 7.52 -6.49 -15.23
CA GLN A 299 7.14 -7.54 -16.17
C GLN A 299 5.91 -8.34 -15.71
N TYR A 300 5.52 -8.25 -14.44
CA TYR A 300 4.53 -9.17 -13.86
C TYR A 300 3.32 -8.42 -13.30
N ALA A 301 2.13 -8.73 -13.80
CA ALA A 301 0.89 -8.45 -13.07
C ALA A 301 0.57 -9.66 -12.19
N ASN A 302 0.38 -9.43 -10.90
CA ASN A 302 0.26 -10.48 -9.90
C ASN A 302 -1.06 -10.38 -9.15
N LEU A 303 -1.69 -11.50 -8.83
CA LEU A 303 -2.80 -11.58 -7.88
C LEU A 303 -2.46 -12.63 -6.83
N ASP A 304 -2.53 -12.22 -5.57
CA ASP A 304 -2.44 -13.12 -4.42
C ASP A 304 -3.88 -13.48 -3.97
N PHE A 305 -4.68 -12.47 -3.62
CA PHE A 305 -6.10 -12.65 -3.31
C PHE A 305 -6.89 -11.34 -3.46
N PHE A 306 -8.21 -11.45 -3.48
CA PHE A 306 -9.11 -10.34 -3.24
C PHE A 306 -9.68 -10.40 -1.82
N MET A 307 -10.14 -9.26 -1.32
CA MET A 307 -11.14 -9.25 -0.25
C MET A 307 -12.36 -8.47 -0.72
N TYR A 308 -13.55 -8.82 -0.24
CA TYR A 308 -14.76 -8.04 -0.48
C TYR A 308 -15.64 -7.95 0.76
N LEU A 309 -16.36 -6.85 0.92
CA LEU A 309 -17.31 -6.65 2.01
C LEU A 309 -18.71 -7.09 1.56
N PRO A 310 -19.25 -8.21 2.06
CA PRO A 310 -20.52 -8.76 1.56
C PRO A 310 -21.72 -7.86 1.84
N SER A 311 -22.75 -8.00 1.01
CA SER A 311 -24.07 -7.39 1.27
C SER A 311 -24.62 -7.83 2.63
N GLY A 312 -25.12 -6.87 3.42
CA GLY A 312 -25.72 -7.15 4.73
C GLY A 312 -24.71 -7.47 5.84
N ALA A 313 -23.40 -7.33 5.58
CA ALA A 313 -22.41 -7.29 6.64
C ALA A 313 -22.65 -6.04 7.52
N SER A 314 -22.76 -6.23 8.84
CA SER A 314 -23.25 -5.23 9.78
C SER A 314 -22.34 -4.00 9.81
N ALA A 315 -22.89 -2.81 9.57
CA ALA A 315 -22.21 -1.52 9.73
C ALA A 315 -21.93 -1.16 11.22
N GLU A 316 -21.54 -2.11 12.06
CA GLU A 316 -21.43 -1.92 13.51
C GLU A 316 -20.05 -1.47 14.02
N SER A 317 -19.04 -1.27 13.15
CA SER A 317 -17.74 -0.74 13.57
C SER A 317 -17.42 0.69 13.11
N ALA A 318 -18.35 1.39 12.46
CA ALA A 318 -18.19 2.81 12.15
C ALA A 318 -18.81 3.70 13.24
N SER A 319 -18.38 3.55 14.50
CA SER A 319 -18.68 4.55 15.52
C SER A 319 -17.39 5.12 16.11
N HIS A 320 -16.98 6.25 15.54
CA HIS A 320 -16.27 7.40 16.14
C HIS A 320 -15.24 8.01 15.16
N ALA A 321 -15.74 8.72 14.16
CA ALA A 321 -15.10 9.92 13.63
C ALA A 321 -16.21 10.85 13.09
N PRO A 322 -16.18 12.17 13.35
CA PRO A 322 -17.19 13.06 12.79
C PRO A 322 -17.06 13.14 11.26
N ASP A 323 -18.20 12.92 10.60
CA ASP A 323 -18.43 12.98 9.16
C ASP A 323 -18.00 14.32 8.54
N HIS A 324 -16.89 14.36 7.79
CA HIS A 324 -16.62 15.50 6.89
C HIS A 324 -16.05 15.15 5.50
N LEU A 325 -15.61 13.92 5.20
CA LEU A 325 -14.99 13.64 3.89
C LEU A 325 -15.98 13.71 2.70
N GLY A 326 -17.24 13.30 2.88
CA GLY A 326 -18.27 13.41 1.85
C GLY A 326 -18.68 14.86 1.54
N ALA A 327 -18.63 15.76 2.55
CA ALA A 327 -18.95 17.17 2.39
C ALA A 327 -17.83 17.96 1.70
N ILE A 328 -16.56 17.56 1.90
CA ILE A 328 -15.41 18.23 1.29
C ILE A 328 -15.34 17.95 -0.21
N LEU A 329 -15.63 16.74 -0.67
CA LEU A 329 -15.63 16.42 -2.11
C LEU A 329 -16.87 16.95 -2.84
N GLY A 330 -18.05 16.94 -2.20
CA GLY A 330 -19.26 17.55 -2.77
C GLY A 330 -19.21 19.08 -2.86
N GLY A 331 -18.60 19.74 -1.87
CA GLY A 331 -18.47 21.20 -1.82
C GLY A 331 -17.49 21.78 -2.84
N VAL A 332 -16.39 21.09 -3.14
CA VAL A 332 -15.40 21.56 -4.12
C VAL A 332 -15.95 21.47 -5.55
N MET A 333 -16.66 20.40 -5.89
CA MET A 333 -17.30 20.27 -7.21
C MET A 333 -18.50 21.22 -7.38
N GLY A 334 -19.34 21.36 -6.35
CA GLY A 334 -20.44 22.34 -6.36
C GLY A 334 -19.94 23.80 -6.41
N GLY A 335 -18.85 24.11 -5.71
CA GLY A 335 -18.22 25.43 -5.70
C GLY A 335 -17.58 25.79 -7.04
N LEU A 336 -16.88 24.86 -7.70
CA LEU A 336 -16.29 25.09 -9.02
C LEU A 336 -17.35 25.30 -10.11
N VAL A 337 -18.43 24.51 -10.09
CA VAL A 337 -19.55 24.69 -11.03
C VAL A 337 -20.28 26.01 -10.76
N GLY A 338 -20.54 26.34 -9.48
CA GLY A 338 -21.15 27.61 -9.10
C GLY A 338 -20.32 28.83 -9.52
N LEU A 339 -19.00 28.78 -9.31
CA LEU A 339 -18.08 29.84 -9.72
C LEU A 339 -18.04 30.01 -11.24
N ALA A 340 -18.03 28.90 -11.99
CA ALA A 340 -18.07 28.95 -13.46
C ALA A 340 -19.37 29.58 -13.98
N VAL A 341 -20.53 29.27 -13.38
CA VAL A 341 -21.81 29.87 -13.73
C VAL A 341 -21.84 31.38 -13.44
N VAL A 342 -21.29 31.81 -12.29
CA VAL A 342 -21.20 33.25 -11.94
C VAL A 342 -20.28 33.99 -12.90
N VAL A 343 -19.12 33.42 -13.27
CA VAL A 343 -18.20 34.04 -14.24
C VAL A 343 -18.86 34.16 -15.62
N LEU A 344 -19.56 33.13 -16.08
CA LEU A 344 -20.29 33.18 -17.35
C LEU A 344 -21.42 34.23 -17.34
N ALA A 345 -22.15 34.35 -16.22
CA ALA A 345 -23.17 35.38 -16.06
C ALA A 345 -22.56 36.79 -16.10
N LEU A 346 -21.45 37.02 -15.40
CA LEU A 346 -20.75 38.31 -15.41
C LEU A 346 -20.23 38.66 -16.81
N VAL A 347 -19.65 37.70 -17.54
CA VAL A 347 -19.21 37.91 -18.93
C VAL A 347 -20.39 38.24 -19.84
N TYR A 348 -21.53 37.56 -19.66
CA TYR A 348 -22.74 37.84 -20.42
C TYR A 348 -23.27 39.26 -20.17
N PHE A 349 -23.40 39.68 -18.90
CA PHE A 349 -23.86 41.02 -18.56
C PHE A 349 -22.88 42.10 -19.00
N TYR A 350 -21.57 41.86 -18.88
CA TYR A 350 -20.55 42.79 -19.37
C TYR A 350 -20.61 42.96 -20.89
N ARG A 351 -20.76 41.86 -21.65
CA ARG A 351 -20.93 41.90 -23.11
C ARG A 351 -22.21 42.63 -23.50
N ARG A 352 -23.31 42.40 -22.80
CA ARG A 352 -24.59 43.09 -23.03
C ARG A 352 -24.47 44.59 -22.81
N HIS A 353 -23.89 45.02 -21.69
CA HIS A 353 -23.70 46.43 -21.38
C HIS A 353 -22.77 47.14 -22.39
N ARG A 354 -21.78 46.42 -22.94
CA ARG A 354 -20.90 46.97 -23.99
C ARG A 354 -21.60 47.15 -25.34
N LEU A 355 -22.69 46.43 -25.59
CA LEU A 355 -23.50 46.60 -26.80
C LEU A 355 -24.49 47.76 -26.66
N GLU A 356 -25.05 47.96 -25.46
CA GLU A 356 -25.93 49.09 -25.16
C GLU A 356 -25.17 50.43 -25.24
N THR A 357 -23.93 50.49 -24.74
CA THR A 357 -23.04 51.67 -24.88
C THR A 357 -22.55 51.94 -26.31
N LYS A 358 -22.71 50.99 -27.23
CA LYS A 358 -22.42 51.20 -28.66
C LYS A 358 -23.61 51.72 -29.44
N ASN A 359 -24.84 51.47 -28.98
CA ASN A 359 -26.06 51.99 -29.61
C ASN A 359 -26.39 53.42 -29.15
N ASP A 360 -26.06 53.79 -27.90
CA ASP A 360 -26.24 55.16 -27.39
C ASP A 360 -25.20 56.17 -27.93
N GLY A 361 -24.17 55.70 -28.64
CA GLY A 361 -23.11 56.53 -29.23
C GLY A 361 -23.33 56.93 -30.69
N GLN A 362 -24.42 56.51 -31.33
CA GLN A 362 -24.72 56.83 -32.73
C GLN A 362 -25.95 57.74 -32.93
N GLU A 363 -26.62 58.15 -31.87
CA GLU A 363 -27.71 59.13 -31.97
C GLU A 363 -27.26 60.48 -31.36
N VAL A 364 -27.38 61.54 -32.17
CA VAL A 364 -27.12 62.95 -31.85
C VAL A 364 -25.67 63.45 -32.01
N LYS A 365 -25.32 63.82 -33.26
CA LYS A 365 -24.74 65.14 -33.58
C LYS A 365 -24.75 65.41 -35.09
N GLU A 366 -25.92 65.78 -35.62
CA GLU A 366 -26.00 66.63 -36.81
C GLU A 366 -27.02 67.75 -36.54
N THR A 367 -26.53 68.97 -36.32
CA THR A 367 -27.13 70.22 -36.79
C THR A 367 -26.06 71.32 -36.77
N GLY A 368 -25.89 72.02 -37.89
CA GLY A 368 -25.05 73.22 -37.98
C GLY A 368 -24.25 73.30 -39.27
N ALA A 369 -24.87 73.86 -40.30
CA ALA A 369 -24.35 74.04 -41.66
C ALA A 369 -23.10 74.92 -41.75
N GLY A 370 -22.25 74.65 -42.75
CA GLY A 370 -21.10 75.50 -43.10
C GLY A 370 -20.30 74.99 -44.31
N THR A 371 -20.80 75.33 -45.50
CA THR A 371 -20.15 75.57 -46.80
C THR A 371 -18.64 75.24 -46.97
N HIS A 372 -18.29 74.39 -47.95
CA HIS A 372 -17.47 74.71 -49.16
C HIS A 372 -16.77 73.48 -49.79
N HIS A 373 -17.15 73.21 -51.05
CA HIS A 373 -16.33 72.86 -52.22
C HIS A 373 -15.19 71.80 -52.19
N VAL A 374 -15.46 70.70 -52.93
CA VAL A 374 -14.75 70.20 -54.15
C VAL A 374 -13.25 69.83 -54.07
N THR A 375 -12.90 68.54 -54.24
CA THR A 375 -12.28 67.96 -55.48
C THR A 375 -11.71 66.54 -55.26
N LEU A 376 -11.99 65.69 -56.25
CA LEU A 376 -11.40 64.40 -56.66
C LEU A 376 -9.89 64.16 -56.38
N ALA A 377 -9.50 62.89 -56.13
CA ALA A 377 -8.96 61.98 -57.16
C ALA A 377 -8.07 60.83 -56.61
N LYS A 378 -8.26 59.65 -57.23
CA LYS A 378 -7.32 58.57 -57.62
C LYS A 378 -6.46 57.85 -56.57
N THR A 379 -6.65 56.54 -56.35
CA THR A 379 -6.12 55.38 -57.14
C THR A 379 -4.60 55.26 -57.06
N THR A 380 -4.04 54.15 -56.54
CA THR A 380 -3.46 53.02 -57.33
C THR A 380 -2.76 51.98 -56.43
N THR A 381 -3.04 50.73 -56.78
CA THR A 381 -2.45 49.40 -56.55
C THR A 381 -0.91 49.29 -56.49
N LYS A 382 -0.37 48.27 -55.79
CA LYS A 382 0.22 47.04 -56.39
C LYS A 382 0.83 46.05 -55.38
N ASP A 383 0.69 44.77 -55.72
CA ASP A 383 1.37 43.57 -55.22
C ASP A 383 2.91 43.60 -55.32
N SER A 384 3.58 42.77 -54.52
CA SER A 384 4.68 41.91 -55.00
C SER A 384 4.91 40.66 -54.14
N GLN A 385 5.42 39.63 -54.81
CA GLN A 385 5.57 38.22 -54.44
C GLN A 385 7.04 37.86 -54.14
N ALA A 386 7.21 36.71 -53.47
CA ALA A 386 8.29 35.69 -53.58
C ALA A 386 9.70 35.93 -52.99
N THR A 387 10.20 34.94 -52.21
CA THR A 387 11.28 34.01 -52.62
C THR A 387 11.51 32.87 -51.59
N LEU A 388 11.98 31.72 -52.09
CA LEU A 388 12.39 30.45 -51.46
C LEU A 388 13.90 30.42 -51.13
N ASP A 389 14.32 29.50 -50.25
CA ASP A 389 15.55 28.64 -50.25
C ASP A 389 15.66 27.94 -48.86
N GLU A 390 15.58 26.61 -48.67
CA GLU A 390 16.41 25.42 -49.02
C GLU A 390 17.55 25.06 -48.00
N LYS A 391 17.39 23.88 -47.37
CA LYS A 391 18.31 22.84 -46.79
C LYS A 391 19.38 23.16 -45.71
N VAL A 392 19.57 22.20 -44.77
CA VAL A 392 20.60 21.12 -44.78
C VAL A 392 20.56 20.30 -43.45
N ASP A 393 20.70 18.97 -43.57
CA ASP A 393 20.82 17.94 -42.52
C ASP A 393 22.25 17.74 -41.94
N MET A 394 22.32 16.89 -40.89
CA MET A 394 23.46 16.13 -40.29
C MET A 394 24.19 16.81 -39.12
N VAL A 395 24.51 16.12 -38.01
CA VAL A 395 24.96 14.72 -37.80
C VAL A 395 24.33 14.10 -36.56
#